data_AF-A1TGQ7-F1
#
_entry.id   AF-A1TGQ7-F1
#
_cell.length_a   1.000
_cell.length_b   1.000
_cell.length_c   1.000
_cell.angle_alpha   90.00
_cell.angle_beta   90.00
_cell.angle_gamma   90.00
#
_symmetry.space_group_name_H-M   'P 1'
#
loop_
_entity.id
_entity.type
_entity.pdbx_description
1 polymer ?
#
loop_
_entity_poly.entity_id
_entity_poly.type
_entity_poly.pdbx_seq_one_letter_code
_entity_poly.pdbx_strand_id
1 'polypeptide(L)'
;MTHTPGDLPSPDEFRRKMAHLDREFADARRYLSMLCAGDNESLSALMMEIHRGGRAMKVLAAMAVQALDFAQLSADRLGGDVQKWLDESVMTQDTAENERDQTELGGES
;
A
#
# COMPACT_ATOMS: atom_id res chain seq x y z
N MET A 1 -32.02 -15.83 23.41
CA MET A 1 -30.62 -16.10 23.78
C MET A 1 -29.89 -14.78 23.76
N THR A 2 -29.59 -14.25 24.94
CA THR A 2 -28.85 -13.00 25.14
C THR A 2 -27.37 -13.24 24.84
N HIS A 3 -26.79 -12.51 23.88
CA HIS A 3 -25.36 -12.56 23.58
C HIS A 3 -24.59 -12.03 24.79
N THR A 4 -24.08 -12.93 25.64
CA THR A 4 -23.07 -12.60 26.63
C THR A 4 -21.80 -12.18 25.87
N PRO A 5 -21.15 -11.04 26.19
CA PRO A 5 -19.89 -10.65 25.54
C PRO A 5 -18.79 -11.62 26.01
N GLY A 6 -18.72 -12.78 25.34
CA GLY A 6 -17.91 -13.92 25.72
C GLY A 6 -16.48 -13.77 25.23
N ASP A 7 -15.59 -13.61 26.20
CA ASP A 7 -14.14 -13.75 26.19
C ASP A 7 -13.36 -13.00 25.09
N LEU A 8 -12.63 -11.98 25.55
CA LEU A 8 -11.51 -11.43 24.79
C LEU A 8 -10.57 -12.59 24.40
N PRO A 9 -10.05 -12.59 23.16
CA PRO A 9 -9.16 -13.66 22.71
C PRO A 9 -7.98 -13.81 23.66
N SER A 10 -7.55 -15.05 23.89
CA SER A 10 -6.35 -15.29 24.69
C SER A 10 -5.13 -14.57 24.08
N PRO A 11 -4.11 -14.20 24.86
CA PRO A 11 -2.94 -13.50 24.34
C PRO A 11 -2.25 -14.22 23.16
N ASP A 12 -2.26 -15.55 23.12
CA ASP A 12 -1.71 -16.34 22.03
C ASP A 12 -2.56 -16.30 20.75
N GLU A 13 -3.89 -16.28 20.89
CA GLU A 13 -4.81 -16.11 19.77
C GLU A 13 -4.75 -14.68 19.24
N PHE A 14 -4.62 -13.70 20.13
CA PHE A 14 -4.41 -12.31 19.75
C PHE A 14 -3.10 -12.15 18.97
N ARG A 15 -1.98 -12.68 19.48
CA ARG A 15 -0.69 -12.66 18.76
C ARG A 15 -0.76 -13.35 17.39
N ARG A 16 -1.43 -14.49 17.29
CA ARG A 16 -1.64 -15.18 16.00
C ARG A 16 -2.49 -14.35 15.03
N LYS A 17 -3.58 -13.74 15.50
CA LYS A 17 -4.42 -12.86 14.69
C LYS A 17 -3.67 -11.62 14.23
N MET A 18 -2.86 -11.00 15.11
CA MET A 18 -2.00 -9.87 14.76
C MET A 18 -0.95 -10.23 13.71
N ALA A 19 -0.23 -11.34 13.90
CA ALA A 19 0.74 -11.81 12.91
C ALA A 19 0.10 -12.10 11.54
N HIS A 20 -1.14 -12.60 11.54
CA HIS A 20 -1.91 -12.78 10.30
C HIS A 20 -2.23 -11.44 9.63
N LEU A 21 -2.69 -10.46 10.40
CA LEU A 21 -2.96 -9.10 9.89
C LEU A 21 -1.69 -8.46 9.32
N ASP A 22 -0.58 -8.51 10.07
CA ASP A 22 0.71 -7.94 9.65
C ASP A 22 1.19 -8.51 8.32
N ARG A 23 0.95 -9.81 8.09
CA ARG A 23 1.24 -10.45 6.81
C ARG A 23 0.41 -9.89 5.66
N GLU A 24 -0.90 -9.72 5.85
CA GLU A 24 -1.76 -9.16 4.78
C GLU A 24 -1.38 -7.70 4.47
N PHE A 25 -1.03 -6.91 5.49
CA PHE A 25 -0.53 -5.54 5.29
C PHE A 25 0.84 -5.52 4.59
N ALA A 26 1.71 -6.50 4.86
CA ALA A 26 2.99 -6.63 4.17
C ALA A 26 2.79 -7.00 2.69
N ASP A 27 1.91 -7.96 2.40
CA ASP A 27 1.58 -8.36 1.03
C ASP A 27 0.90 -7.21 0.27
N ALA A 28 0.05 -6.42 0.93
CA ALA A 28 -0.54 -5.21 0.37
C ALA A 28 0.52 -4.19 -0.06
N ARG A 29 1.51 -3.89 0.82
CA ARG A 29 2.62 -2.98 0.48
C ARG A 29 3.48 -3.52 -0.67
N ARG A 30 3.78 -4.81 -0.67
CA ARG A 30 4.56 -5.44 -1.75
C ARG A 30 3.84 -5.36 -3.08
N TYR A 31 2.54 -5.65 -3.10
CA TYR A 31 1.70 -5.52 -4.28
C TYR A 31 1.74 -4.09 -4.84
N LEU A 32 1.48 -3.08 -4.00
CA LEU A 32 1.50 -1.68 -4.42
C LEU A 32 2.89 -1.25 -4.91
N SER A 33 3.95 -1.68 -4.22
CA SER A 33 5.33 -1.38 -4.62
C SER A 33 5.69 -1.97 -5.98
N MET A 34 5.32 -3.23 -6.26
CA MET A 34 5.58 -3.88 -7.55
C MET A 34 4.75 -3.24 -8.67
N LEU A 35 3.49 -2.89 -8.37
CA LEU A 35 2.63 -2.17 -9.29
C LEU A 35 3.22 -0.82 -9.67
N CYS A 36 3.69 -0.03 -8.70
CA CYS A 36 4.35 1.25 -8.95
C CYS A 36 5.68 1.11 -9.69
N ALA A 37 6.43 0.03 -9.46
CA ALA A 37 7.68 -0.25 -10.16
C ALA A 37 7.49 -0.80 -11.59
N GLY A 38 6.25 -1.09 -12.02
CA GLY A 38 5.97 -1.72 -13.31
C GLY A 38 6.48 -3.17 -13.42
N ASP A 39 6.83 -3.81 -12.30
CA ASP A 39 7.35 -5.18 -12.25
C ASP A 39 6.21 -6.19 -12.33
N ASN A 40 5.68 -6.37 -13.55
CA ASN A 40 4.53 -7.23 -13.82
C ASN A 40 4.80 -8.71 -13.54
N GLU A 41 6.05 -9.18 -13.65
CA GLU A 41 6.41 -10.56 -13.38
C GLU A 41 6.34 -10.87 -11.88
N SER A 42 7.00 -10.05 -11.05
CA SER A 42 6.94 -10.20 -9.59
C SER A 42 5.52 -9.96 -9.06
N LEU A 43 4.80 -9.00 -9.63
CA LEU A 43 3.40 -8.72 -9.29
C LEU A 43 2.52 -9.95 -9.56
N SER A 44 2.65 -10.55 -10.74
CA SER A 44 1.89 -11.75 -11.12
C SER A 44 2.22 -12.94 -10.21
N ALA A 45 3.50 -13.14 -9.89
CA ALA A 45 3.93 -14.18 -8.97
C ALA A 45 3.33 -14.01 -7.56
N LEU A 46 3.34 -12.79 -7.03
CA LEU A 46 2.76 -12.45 -5.73
C LEU A 46 1.23 -12.66 -5.73
N MET A 47 0.54 -12.23 -6.77
CA MET A 47 -0.92 -12.43 -6.91
C MET A 47 -1.29 -13.91 -6.90
N MET A 48 -0.51 -14.76 -7.58
CA MET A 48 -0.72 -16.21 -7.56
C MET A 48 -0.51 -16.81 -6.17
N GLU A 49 0.51 -16.37 -5.42
CA GLU A 49 0.74 -16.81 -4.04
C GLU A 49 -0.44 -16.45 -3.12
N ILE A 50 -0.89 -15.19 -3.19
CA ILE A 50 -2.02 -14.68 -2.41
C ILE A 50 -3.31 -15.44 -2.74
N HIS A 51 -3.56 -15.68 -4.03
CA HIS A 51 -4.75 -16.39 -4.50
C HIS A 51 -4.74 -17.85 -4.06
N ARG A 52 -3.61 -18.56 -4.25
CA ARG A 52 -3.44 -19.95 -3.80
C ARG A 52 -3.63 -20.12 -2.30
N GLY A 53 -3.24 -19.10 -1.52
CA GLY A 53 -3.47 -19.06 -0.08
C GLY A 53 -4.91 -18.73 0.33
N GLY A 54 -5.80 -18.39 -0.60
CA GLY A 54 -7.17 -17.94 -0.29
C GLY A 54 -7.23 -16.60 0.44
N ARG A 55 -6.19 -15.75 0.30
CA ARG A 55 -6.03 -14.52 1.08
C ARG A 55 -6.35 -13.25 0.30
N ALA A 56 -6.74 -13.36 -0.98
CA ALA A 56 -6.98 -12.21 -1.86
C ALA A 56 -7.91 -11.15 -1.24
N MET A 57 -9.06 -11.55 -0.68
CA MET A 57 -9.97 -10.61 -0.03
C MET A 57 -9.40 -9.96 1.23
N LYS A 58 -8.53 -10.67 1.97
CA LYS A 58 -7.90 -10.14 3.19
C LYS A 58 -6.82 -9.12 2.84
N VAL A 59 -6.01 -9.39 1.83
CA VAL A 59 -5.03 -8.44 1.29
C VAL A 59 -5.74 -7.20 0.75
N LEU A 60 -6.83 -7.36 -0.01
CA LEU A 60 -7.62 -6.24 -0.52
C LEU A 60 -8.19 -5.38 0.61
N ALA A 61 -8.72 -6.01 1.67
CA ALA A 61 -9.19 -5.29 2.84
C ALA A 61 -8.04 -4.54 3.55
N ALA A 62 -6.86 -5.14 3.65
CA ALA A 62 -5.67 -4.49 4.21
C ALA A 62 -5.25 -3.26 3.39
N MET A 63 -5.29 -3.35 2.06
CA MET A 63 -5.05 -2.20 1.16
C MET A 63 -6.07 -1.08 1.40
N ALA A 64 -7.36 -1.41 1.51
CA ALA A 64 -8.41 -0.42 1.75
C ALA A 64 -8.22 0.29 3.11
N VAL A 65 -7.84 -0.45 4.16
CA VAL A 65 -7.51 0.13 5.46
C VAL A 65 -6.32 1.09 5.36
N GLN A 66 -5.25 0.70 4.65
CA GLN A 66 -4.09 1.58 4.43
C GLN A 66 -4.45 2.84 3.66
N ALA A 67 -5.30 2.74 2.63
CA ALA A 67 -5.76 3.89 1.87
C ALA A 67 -6.60 4.85 2.72
N LEU A 68 -7.47 4.31 3.57
CA LEU A 68 -8.28 5.11 4.50
C LEU A 68 -7.41 5.80 5.57
N ASP A 69 -6.47 5.08 6.17
CA ASP A 69 -5.51 5.64 7.14
C ASP A 69 -4.65 6.73 6.49
N PHE A 70 -4.17 6.49 5.28
CA PHE A 70 -3.45 7.49 4.50
C PHE A 70 -4.32 8.72 4.24
N ALA A 71 -5.58 8.56 3.81
CA ALA A 71 -6.47 9.68 3.55
C ALA A 71 -6.78 10.51 4.81
N GLN A 72 -6.90 9.86 5.97
CA GLN A 72 -7.12 10.55 7.25
C GLN A 72 -5.88 11.31 7.71
N LEU A 73 -4.70 10.67 7.70
CA LEU A 73 -3.42 11.30 8.01
C LEU A 73 -3.09 12.43 7.03
N SER A 74 -3.49 12.24 5.77
CA SER A 74 -3.37 13.24 4.73
C SER A 74 -4.30 14.40 5.01
N ALA A 75 -5.57 14.20 5.35
CA ALA A 75 -6.51 15.28 5.64
C ALA A 75 -5.98 16.28 6.69
N ASP A 76 -5.28 15.78 7.72
CA ASP A 76 -4.63 16.61 8.75
C ASP A 76 -3.41 17.39 8.23
N ARG A 77 -2.70 16.88 7.21
CA ARG A 77 -1.53 17.52 6.60
C ARG A 77 -1.81 18.30 5.32
N LEU A 78 -2.92 18.02 4.64
CA LEU A 78 -3.22 18.43 3.26
C LEU A 78 -4.36 19.43 3.12
N GLY A 79 -4.92 19.91 4.23
CA GLY A 79 -5.90 20.99 4.20
C GLY A 79 -7.16 20.67 3.39
N GLY A 80 -7.52 19.39 3.28
CA GLY A 80 -8.81 18.94 2.73
C GLY A 80 -8.88 18.69 1.21
N ASP A 81 -7.82 18.92 0.43
CA ASP A 81 -7.85 18.67 -1.02
C ASP A 81 -6.82 17.63 -1.46
N VAL A 82 -7.18 16.36 -1.23
CA VAL A 82 -6.37 15.18 -1.60
C VAL A 82 -6.15 15.11 -3.11
N GLN A 83 -7.12 15.57 -3.91
CA GLN A 83 -7.01 15.57 -5.37
C GLN A 83 -5.94 16.54 -5.84
N LYS A 84 -5.94 17.77 -5.31
CA LYS A 84 -4.92 18.77 -5.61
C LYS A 84 -3.50 18.31 -5.27
N TRP A 85 -3.32 17.55 -4.20
CA TRP A 85 -2.01 17.02 -3.85
C TRP A 85 -1.55 15.83 -4.67
N LEU A 86 -2.47 14.95 -5.06
CA LEU A 86 -2.15 13.90 -6.04
C LEU A 86 -1.72 14.52 -7.36
N ASP A 87 -2.42 15.56 -7.81
CA ASP A 87 -2.06 16.31 -9.02
C ASP A 87 -0.69 17.01 -8.86
N GLU A 88 -0.39 17.65 -7.72
CA GLU A 88 0.92 18.27 -7.44
C GLU A 88 2.06 17.26 -7.32
N SER A 89 1.79 16.06 -6.76
CA SER A 89 2.79 14.99 -6.58
C SER A 89 3.15 14.30 -7.91
N VAL A 90 2.17 14.14 -8.80
CA VAL A 90 2.40 13.64 -10.17
C VAL A 90 3.28 14.63 -10.95
N MET A 91 3.03 15.93 -10.80
CA MET A 91 3.84 16.96 -11.45
C MET A 91 5.28 17.00 -10.91
N THR A 92 5.52 16.64 -9.64
CA THR A 92 6.88 16.57 -9.08
C THR A 92 7.65 15.33 -9.53
N GLN A 93 6.98 14.21 -9.85
CA GLN A 93 7.65 13.03 -10.42
C GLN A 93 8.08 13.26 -11.87
N ASP A 94 7.22 13.87 -12.70
CA ASP A 94 7.57 14.21 -14.09
C ASP A 94 8.73 15.22 -14.18
N THR A 95 8.83 16.14 -13.22
CA THR A 95 9.93 17.12 -13.19
C THR A 95 11.26 16.46 -12.83
N ALA A 96 11.24 15.46 -11.94
CA ALA A 96 12.44 14.72 -11.52
C ALA A 96 12.97 13.74 -12.58
N GLU A 97 12.10 13.20 -13.44
CA GLU A 97 12.54 12.43 -14.61
C GLU A 97 13.15 13.34 -15.70
N ASN A 98 12.60 14.54 -15.89
CA ASN A 98 13.09 15.49 -16.90
C ASN A 98 14.44 16.16 -16.53
N GLU A 99 14.76 16.28 -15.23
CA GLU A 99 16.07 16.78 -14.78
C GLU A 99 17.21 15.75 -14.93
N ARG A 100 16.90 14.45 -14.95
CA ARG A 100 17.90 13.38 -15.19
C ARG A 100 18.31 13.28 -16.66
N ASP A 101 17.41 13.58 -17.59
CA ASP A 101 17.73 13.59 -19.02
C ASP A 101 18.51 14.86 -19.46
N GLN A 102 18.35 15.98 -18.74
CA GLN A 102 19.08 17.22 -19.08
C GLN A 102 20.51 17.29 -18.54
N THR A 103 20.92 16.37 -17.65
CA THR A 103 22.28 16.35 -17.10
C THR A 103 23.27 15.48 -17.88
N GLU A 104 22.84 14.72 -18.89
CA GLU A 104 23.72 13.86 -19.70
C GLU A 104 24.10 14.41 -21.10
N LEU A 105 23.59 15.56 -21.53
CA LEU A 105 23.88 16.15 -22.86
C LEU A 105 24.81 17.37 -22.86
N GLY A 106 25.45 17.68 -21.73
CA GLY A 106 26.41 18.79 -21.59
C GLY A 106 27.87 18.33 -21.60
N GLY A 107 28.32 17.69 -22.68
CA GLY A 107 29.67 17.11 -22.77
C GLY A 107 30.28 17.18 -24.16
N GLU A 108 30.20 18.33 -24.82
CA GLU A 108 30.95 18.62 -26.04
C GLU A 108 32.15 19.52 -25.72
N SER A 109 33.36 19.00 -25.84
CA SER A 109 34.61 19.75 -26.08
C SER A 109 35.67 18.83 -26.67
#